data_AF-E2BBL1-F1
#
_entry.id   AF-E2BBL1-F1
#
_cell.length_a   1.000
_cell.length_b   1.000
_cell.length_c   1.000
_cell.angle_alpha   90.00
_cell.angle_beta   90.00
_cell.angle_gamma   90.00
#
_symmetry.space_group_name_H-M   'P 1'
#
loop_
_entity.id
_entity.type
_entity.pdbx_description
1 polymer ?
#
loop_
_entity_poly.entity_id
_entity_poly.type
_entity_poly.pdbx_seq_one_letter_code
_entity_poly.pdbx_strand_id
1 'polypeptide(L)'
;MLVIHLPDGPTAHFKLSNVKITTELKRSHKEITEHRPEVILNNSTTRLGFTVARMLGALFHYQPQFKGRRVVTFHNQRDYIFFKHHRYEFNLKNGKPRSPELGPRFILRLKSLQHGTFDSKYGDYEWIIQGQRHDMETSRRKIFL
;
A
#
# COMPACT_ATOMS: atom_id res chain seq x y z
N MET A 1 -4.85 6.81 7.70
CA MET A 1 -5.23 5.39 7.77
C MET A 1 -4.33 4.71 8.76
N LEU A 2 -4.92 3.93 9.65
CA LEU A 2 -4.20 3.19 10.68
C LEU A 2 -4.42 1.71 10.41
N VAL A 3 -3.33 0.96 10.32
CA VAL A 3 -3.34 -0.49 10.10
C VAL A 3 -2.72 -1.12 11.34
N ILE A 4 -3.45 -2.01 12.01
CA ILE A 4 -2.99 -2.73 13.19
C ILE A 4 -3.01 -4.21 12.84
N HIS A 5 -1.90 -4.90 13.07
CA HIS A 5 -1.87 -6.35 12.94
C HIS A 5 -2.16 -6.96 14.32
N LEU A 6 -3.15 -7.85 14.40
CA LEU A 6 -3.56 -8.52 15.65
C LEU A 6 -2.99 -9.93 15.71
N PRO A 7 -2.86 -10.55 16.91
CA PRO A 7 -3.21 -10.00 18.24
C PRO A 7 -2.18 -8.99 18.78
N ASP A 8 -0.88 -9.20 18.56
CA ASP A 8 0.22 -8.40 19.14
C ASP A 8 1.13 -7.78 18.06
N GLY A 9 0.65 -7.69 16.83
CA GLY A 9 1.43 -7.23 15.69
C GLY A 9 1.56 -5.70 15.63
N PRO A 10 2.45 -5.18 14.76
CA PRO A 10 2.78 -3.77 14.71
C PRO A 10 1.62 -2.90 14.23
N THR A 11 1.67 -1.62 14.58
CA THR A 11 0.72 -0.60 14.15
C THR A 11 1.39 0.40 13.22
N ALA A 12 0.89 0.51 11.99
CA ALA A 12 1.38 1.45 10.99
C ALA A 12 0.36 2.56 10.75
N HIS A 13 0.80 3.79 10.96
CA HIS A 13 0.02 4.98 10.68
C HIS A 13 0.46 5.59 9.35
N PHE A 14 -0.47 5.76 8.41
CA PHE A 14 -0.23 6.35 7.10
C PHE A 14 -1.02 7.64 6.90
N LYS A 15 -0.37 8.65 6.33
CA LYS A 15 -1.05 9.78 5.69
C LYS A 15 -1.54 9.34 4.31
N LEU A 16 -2.82 9.57 4.03
CA LEU A 16 -3.41 9.39 2.71
C LEU A 16 -3.36 10.71 1.94
N SER A 17 -2.99 10.63 0.66
CA SER A 17 -3.01 11.74 -0.28
C SER A 17 -3.54 11.27 -1.64
N ASN A 18 -4.02 12.21 -2.45
CA ASN A 18 -4.48 11.98 -3.83
C ASN A 18 -5.48 10.82 -3.94
N VAL A 19 -6.43 10.78 -3.03
CA VAL A 19 -7.48 9.76 -3.00
C VAL A 19 -8.45 10.04 -4.15
N LYS A 20 -8.63 9.04 -5.01
CA LYS A 20 -9.68 8.99 -6.02
C LYS A 20 -10.51 7.75 -5.78
N ILE A 21 -11.79 7.93 -5.52
CA ILE A 21 -12.73 6.82 -5.32
C ILE A 21 -13.21 6.27 -6.67
N THR A 22 -13.73 5.04 -6.68
CA THR A 22 -14.13 4.35 -7.92
C THR A 22 -15.15 5.13 -8.75
N THR A 23 -16.08 5.85 -8.11
CA THR A 23 -17.08 6.70 -8.79
C THR A 23 -16.44 7.89 -9.50
N GLU A 24 -15.46 8.55 -8.89
CA GLU A 24 -14.69 9.65 -9.50
C GLU A 24 -13.84 9.18 -10.69
N LEU A 25 -13.43 7.91 -10.69
CA LEU A 25 -12.74 7.27 -11.81
C LEU A 25 -13.68 6.86 -12.95
N LYS A 26 -14.98 7.18 -12.87
CA LYS A 26 -16.01 6.76 -13.84
C LYS A 26 -16.01 5.24 -14.04
N ARG A 27 -15.90 4.51 -12.93
CA ARG A 27 -15.95 3.04 -12.88
C ARG A 27 -17.03 2.58 -11.92
N SER A 28 -17.48 1.34 -12.07
CA SER A 28 -18.47 0.74 -11.19
C SER A 28 -17.83 -0.27 -10.25
N HIS A 29 -18.21 -0.23 -8.97
CA HIS A 29 -17.82 -1.26 -8.00
C HIS A 29 -18.30 -2.66 -8.41
N LYS A 30 -19.33 -2.76 -9.26
CA LYS A 30 -19.84 -4.03 -9.80
C LYS A 30 -18.85 -4.74 -10.73
N GLU A 31 -17.84 -4.03 -11.24
CA GLU A 31 -16.79 -4.63 -12.07
C GLU A 31 -15.75 -5.40 -11.22
N ILE A 32 -15.73 -5.18 -9.90
CA ILE A 32 -14.82 -5.86 -8.98
C ILE A 32 -15.37 -7.25 -8.68
N THR A 33 -14.77 -8.26 -9.30
CA THR A 33 -15.11 -9.67 -9.05
C THR A 33 -14.70 -10.13 -7.64
N GLU A 34 -15.36 -11.17 -7.15
CA GLU A 34 -15.08 -11.82 -5.85
C GLU A 34 -13.73 -12.55 -5.82
N HIS A 35 -13.09 -12.73 -6.97
CA HIS A 35 -11.80 -13.40 -7.06
C HIS A 35 -10.74 -12.73 -6.19
N ARG A 36 -9.93 -13.57 -5.54
CA ARG A 36 -8.81 -13.15 -4.70
C ARG A 36 -7.73 -12.50 -5.58
N PRO A 37 -7.34 -11.24 -5.31
CA PRO A 37 -6.37 -10.54 -6.14
C PRO A 37 -4.96 -11.10 -5.95
N GLU A 38 -4.14 -10.95 -6.97
CA GLU A 38 -2.69 -11.04 -6.87
C GLU A 38 -2.16 -9.75 -6.22
N VAL A 39 -1.18 -9.87 -5.32
CA VAL A 39 -0.58 -8.73 -4.63
C VAL A 39 0.85 -8.53 -5.12
N ILE A 40 1.11 -7.33 -5.64
CA ILE A 40 2.43 -6.93 -6.11
C ILE A 40 2.99 -5.87 -5.16
N LEU A 41 4.15 -6.16 -4.56
CA LEU A 41 4.88 -5.26 -3.67
C LEU A 41 6.20 -4.91 -4.36
N ASN A 42 6.32 -3.69 -4.89
CA ASN A 42 7.49 -3.26 -5.67
C ASN A 42 8.32 -2.22 -4.92
N ASN A 43 9.65 -2.31 -5.10
CA ASN A 43 10.63 -1.32 -4.65
C ASN A 43 10.68 -1.09 -3.12
N SER A 44 10.41 -2.11 -2.32
CA SER A 44 10.69 -2.09 -0.87
C SER A 44 12.03 -2.78 -0.64
N THR A 45 13.11 -2.00 -0.51
CA THR A 45 14.47 -2.53 -0.40
C THR A 45 15.07 -2.37 1.00
N THR A 46 14.52 -1.46 1.79
CA THR A 46 14.99 -1.20 3.16
C THR A 46 14.34 -2.20 4.15
N ARG A 47 14.94 -2.37 5.33
CA ARG A 47 14.34 -3.20 6.39
C ARG A 47 12.93 -2.71 6.77
N LEU A 48 12.76 -1.41 6.94
CA LEU A 48 11.45 -0.79 7.22
C LEU A 48 10.48 -1.03 6.07
N GLY A 49 10.93 -0.87 4.82
CA GLY A 49 10.18 -1.16 3.62
C GLY A 49 9.68 -2.60 3.57
N PHE A 50 10.54 -3.58 3.88
CA PHE A 50 10.13 -4.99 3.95
C PHE A 50 9.09 -5.24 5.04
N THR A 51 9.23 -4.65 6.22
CA THR A 51 8.23 -4.76 7.31
C THR A 51 6.88 -4.21 6.86
N VAL A 52 6.86 -3.00 6.28
CA VAL A 52 5.63 -2.36 5.78
C VAL A 52 5.03 -3.14 4.62
N ALA A 53 5.84 -3.60 3.68
CA ALA A 53 5.40 -4.39 2.54
C ALA A 53 4.76 -5.71 3.00
N ARG A 54 5.39 -6.42 3.95
CA ARG A 54 4.84 -7.64 4.54
C ARG A 54 3.52 -7.38 5.25
N MET A 55 3.44 -6.29 6.02
CA MET A 55 2.22 -5.88 6.72
C MET A 55 1.08 -5.55 5.77
N LEU A 56 1.34 -4.83 4.68
CA LEU A 56 0.34 -4.51 3.64
C LEU A 56 -0.06 -5.76 2.84
N GLY A 57 0.90 -6.65 2.54
CA GLY A 57 0.63 -7.92 1.85
C GLY A 57 -0.25 -8.87 2.67
N ALA A 58 -0.06 -8.90 4.00
CA ALA A 58 -0.84 -9.74 4.92
C ALA A 58 -2.33 -9.36 5.01
N LEU A 59 -2.73 -8.19 4.49
CA LEU A 59 -4.14 -7.80 4.38
C LEU A 59 -4.91 -8.63 3.35
N PHE A 60 -4.20 -9.32 2.46
CA PHE A 60 -4.79 -10.12 1.40
C PHE A 60 -4.54 -11.61 1.65
N HIS A 61 -5.44 -12.42 1.09
CA HIS A 61 -5.31 -13.86 1.17
C HIS A 61 -4.05 -14.33 0.45
N TYR A 62 -3.28 -15.21 1.09
CA TYR A 62 -2.00 -15.71 0.57
C TYR A 62 -2.10 -16.35 -0.82
N GLN A 63 -3.17 -17.13 -1.07
CA GLN A 63 -3.39 -17.81 -2.34
C GLN A 63 -4.27 -16.96 -3.30
N PRO A 64 -3.71 -16.38 -4.38
CA PRO A 64 -4.46 -15.59 -5.36
C PRO A 64 -5.24 -16.47 -6.35
N GLN A 65 -6.24 -15.90 -7.01
CA GLN A 65 -7.03 -16.56 -8.07
C GLN A 65 -6.81 -15.88 -9.43
N PHE A 66 -5.88 -16.43 -10.21
CA PHE A 66 -5.48 -15.91 -11.52
C PHE A 66 -6.62 -15.82 -12.55
N LYS A 67 -7.67 -16.64 -12.41
CA LYS A 67 -8.86 -16.61 -13.27
C LYS A 67 -9.53 -15.22 -13.30
N GLY A 68 -9.55 -14.52 -12.16
CA GLY A 68 -10.12 -13.18 -12.06
C GLY A 68 -9.24 -12.07 -12.66
N ARG A 69 -7.96 -12.35 -12.90
CA ARG A 69 -6.94 -11.41 -13.43
C ARG A 69 -6.85 -10.10 -12.65
N ARG A 70 -7.25 -10.14 -11.38
CA ARG A 70 -7.37 -8.98 -10.49
C ARG A 70 -6.05 -8.80 -9.75
N VAL A 71 -5.53 -7.58 -9.74
CA VAL A 71 -4.23 -7.26 -9.17
C VAL A 71 -4.33 -6.02 -8.30
N VAL A 72 -3.73 -6.12 -7.12
CA VAL A 72 -3.47 -5.01 -6.23
C VAL A 72 -1.97 -4.76 -6.21
N THR A 73 -1.55 -3.53 -6.47
CA THR A 73 -0.14 -3.15 -6.48
C THR A 73 0.11 -2.07 -5.45
N PHE A 74 1.13 -2.30 -4.63
CA PHE A 74 1.79 -1.30 -3.81
C PHE A 74 3.16 -1.05 -4.44
N HIS A 75 3.31 0.10 -5.08
CA HIS A 75 4.56 0.52 -5.68
C HIS A 75 5.20 1.59 -4.82
N ASN A 76 6.36 1.29 -4.25
CA ASN A 76 7.10 2.26 -3.45
C ASN A 76 8.02 3.11 -4.33
N GLN A 77 7.92 4.44 -4.18
CA GLN A 77 8.80 5.38 -4.86
C GLN A 77 9.09 6.57 -3.93
N ARG A 78 10.35 6.70 -3.49
CA ARG A 78 10.81 7.77 -2.58
C ARG A 78 9.92 7.95 -1.35
N ASP A 79 9.63 6.85 -0.64
CA ASP A 79 8.76 6.79 0.55
C ASP A 79 7.27 7.06 0.32
N TYR A 80 6.84 7.15 -0.94
CA TYR A 80 5.45 7.18 -1.32
C TYR A 80 5.03 5.82 -1.87
N ILE A 81 4.08 5.18 -1.19
CA ILE A 81 3.50 3.91 -1.62
C ILE A 81 2.26 4.23 -2.44
N PHE A 82 2.37 4.03 -3.75
CA PHE A 82 1.27 4.17 -4.69
C PHE A 82 0.44 2.91 -4.68
N PHE A 83 -0.83 3.04 -4.28
CA PHE A 83 -1.81 1.97 -4.35
C PHE A 83 -2.55 2.00 -5.68
N LYS A 84 -2.61 0.86 -6.36
CA LYS A 84 -3.40 0.69 -7.58
C LYS A 84 -4.13 -0.64 -7.57
N HIS A 85 -5.43 -0.61 -7.81
CA HIS A 85 -6.26 -1.80 -7.99
C HIS A 85 -6.75 -1.89 -9.43
N HIS A 86 -6.33 -2.92 -10.15
CA HIS A 86 -6.54 -3.03 -11.60
C HIS A 86 -6.74 -4.49 -12.04
N ARG A 87 -7.25 -4.69 -13.25
CA ARG A 87 -7.25 -5.98 -13.95
C ARG A 87 -6.12 -6.00 -14.97
N TYR A 88 -5.54 -7.14 -15.31
CA TYR A 88 -4.76 -7.27 -16.54
C TYR A 88 -5.54 -8.02 -17.62
N GLU A 89 -5.38 -7.55 -18.85
CA GLU A 89 -5.99 -8.13 -20.03
C GLU A 89 -4.93 -8.24 -21.11
N PHE A 90 -4.78 -9.43 -21.68
CA PHE A 90 -3.93 -9.64 -22.84
C PHE A 90 -4.80 -9.55 -24.09
N ASN A 91 -4.46 -8.61 -24.97
CA ASN A 91 -5.14 -8.51 -26.25
C ASN A 91 -4.51 -9.53 -27.22
N LEU A 92 -5.29 -10.55 -27.59
CA LEU A 92 -4.86 -11.64 -28.45
C LEU A 92 -4.43 -11.18 -29.85
N LYS A 93 -4.91 -10.02 -30.32
CA LYS A 93 -4.60 -9.51 -31.66
C LYS A 93 -3.23 -8.83 -31.77
N ASN A 94 -2.72 -8.25 -30.68
CA ASN A 94 -1.47 -7.48 -30.70
C ASN A 94 -0.47 -7.85 -29.59
N GLY A 95 -0.83 -8.80 -28.72
CA GLY A 95 0.00 -9.27 -27.60
C GLY A 95 0.24 -8.24 -26.50
N LYS A 96 -0.29 -7.02 -26.61
CA LYS A 96 0.00 -5.95 -25.65
C LYS A 96 -0.87 -6.09 -24.39
N PRO A 97 -0.28 -6.03 -23.19
CA PRO A 97 -1.04 -6.04 -21.95
C PRO A 97 -1.75 -4.70 -21.76
N ARG A 98 -3.03 -4.75 -21.37
CA ARG A 98 -3.82 -3.59 -20.92
C ARG A 98 -4.16 -3.78 -19.45
N SER A 99 -4.08 -2.68 -18.69
CA SER A 99 -4.34 -2.71 -17.24
C SER A 99 -5.43 -1.71 -16.83
N PRO A 100 -6.73 -1.96 -17.10
CA PRO A 100 -7.80 -1.06 -16.67
C PRO A 100 -7.89 -0.99 -15.14
N GLU A 101 -8.03 0.23 -14.61
CA GLU A 101 -8.28 0.49 -13.19
C GLU A 101 -9.68 0.00 -12.79
N LEU A 102 -9.77 -0.70 -11.65
CA LEU A 102 -11.00 -1.26 -11.09
C LEU A 102 -11.43 -0.58 -9.79
N GLY A 103 -10.45 -0.24 -8.94
CA GLY A 103 -10.69 0.26 -7.59
C GLY A 103 -10.17 1.66 -7.36
N PRO A 104 -10.25 2.14 -6.10
CA PRO A 104 -9.73 3.44 -5.74
C PRO A 104 -8.21 3.51 -5.96
N ARG A 105 -7.74 4.73 -6.17
CA ARG A 105 -6.32 5.06 -6.26
C ARG A 105 -5.99 6.03 -5.16
N PHE A 106 -4.89 5.79 -4.46
CA PHE A 106 -4.41 6.70 -3.43
C PHE A 106 -2.92 6.50 -3.20
N ILE A 107 -2.33 7.46 -2.52
CA ILE A 107 -0.92 7.43 -2.14
C ILE A 107 -0.84 7.37 -0.62
N LEU A 108 -0.08 6.41 -0.12
CA LEU A 108 0.24 6.26 1.30
C LEU A 108 1.64 6.81 1.56
N ARG A 109 1.79 7.54 2.66
CA ARG A 109 3.09 7.89 3.23
C ARG A 109 3.11 7.46 4.68
N LEU A 110 4.02 6.56 5.06
CA LEU A 110 4.17 6.11 6.43
C LEU A 110 4.47 7.31 7.33
N LYS A 111 3.78 7.45 8.45
CA LYS A 111 3.96 8.52 9.44
C LYS A 111 4.59 8.00 10.71
N SER A 112 4.17 6.83 11.16
CA SER A 112 4.80 6.13 12.27
C SER A 112 4.56 4.63 12.14
N LEU A 113 5.47 3.87 12.72
CA LEU A 113 5.40 2.44 12.93
C LEU A 113 5.66 2.17 14.41
N GLN A 114 4.66 1.61 15.07
CA GLN A 114 4.70 1.23 16.47
C GLN A 114 4.91 -0.29 16.58
N HIS A 115 5.70 -0.71 17.57
CA HIS A 115 5.76 -2.09 18.01
C HIS A 115 4.49 -2.43 18.80
N GLY A 116 3.88 -3.57 18.49
CA GLY A 116 2.61 -3.98 19.07
C GLY A 116 1.38 -3.20 18.59
N THR A 117 0.26 -3.47 19.25
CA THR A 117 -1.04 -2.87 18.96
C THR A 117 -1.07 -1.39 19.28
N PHE A 118 -2.08 -0.69 18.76
CA PHE A 118 -2.21 0.75 18.93
C PHE A 118 -2.28 1.13 20.42
N ASP A 119 -1.25 1.86 20.88
CA ASP A 119 -1.19 2.45 22.21
C ASP A 119 -0.81 3.92 22.09
N SER A 120 -1.72 4.80 22.48
CA SER A 120 -1.55 6.25 22.40
C SER A 120 -0.74 6.86 23.54
N LYS A 121 -0.53 6.12 24.64
CA LYS A 121 0.12 6.64 25.87
C LYS A 121 1.54 6.11 26.04
N TYR A 122 1.75 4.81 25.87
CA TYR A 122 3.03 4.15 26.14
C TYR A 122 3.55 3.34 24.96
N GLY A 123 2.99 3.56 23.75
CA GLY A 123 3.37 2.81 22.57
C GLY A 123 4.85 3.00 22.20
N ASP A 124 5.57 1.88 22.06
CA ASP A 124 6.95 1.87 21.61
C ASP A 124 7.03 2.06 20.09
N TYR A 125 7.66 3.14 19.63
CA TYR A 125 7.76 3.42 18.20
C TYR A 125 9.07 2.91 17.61
N GLU A 126 8.99 1.96 16.67
CA GLU A 126 10.14 1.52 15.87
C GLU A 126 10.58 2.64 14.91
N TRP A 127 9.63 3.41 14.37
CA TRP A 127 9.93 4.49 13.44
C TRP A 127 8.87 5.59 13.46
N ILE A 128 9.29 6.85 13.37
CA ILE A 128 8.39 8.01 13.24
C ILE A 128 8.97 8.97 12.20
N ILE A 129 8.13 9.53 11.32
CA ILE A 129 8.49 10.72 10.55
C ILE A 129 8.74 11.84 11.55
N GLN A 130 10.00 12.23 11.72
CA GLN A 130 10.38 13.43 12.45
C GLN A 130 9.76 14.64 11.74
N GLY A 131 8.66 15.18 12.28
CA GLY A 131 7.83 16.17 11.60
C GLY A 131 7.25 17.25 12.50
N GLN A 132 7.84 17.45 13.69
CA GLN A 132 7.66 18.63 14.55
C GLN A 132 9.04 19.18 14.97
N ARG A 133 10.04 19.06 14.10
CA ARG A 133 11.30 19.81 14.17
C ARG A 133 11.72 20.13 12.75
N HIS A 134 11.31 21.29 12.26
CA HIS A 134 11.74 21.87 10.98
C HIS A 134 13.28 21.97 10.86
N ASP A 135 14.03 21.71 11.94
CA ASP A 135 15.50 21.79 12.02
C ASP A 135 16.26 20.47 11.82
N MET A 136 15.59 19.30 11.77
CA MET A 136 16.29 17.99 11.68
C MET A 136 15.98 17.17 10.41
N GLU A 137 15.46 17.80 9.36
CA GLU A 137 15.38 17.16 8.04
C GLU A 137 16.78 17.16 7.40
N THR A 138 17.70 16.31 7.89
CA THR A 138 19.10 16.30 7.45
C THR A 138 19.29 15.84 6.00
N SER A 139 18.29 15.26 5.33
CA SER A 139 18.36 15.10 3.88
C SER A 139 17.04 14.69 3.22
N ARG A 140 16.52 15.54 2.31
CA ARG A 140 15.53 15.13 1.29
C ARG A 140 16.03 14.03 0.33
N ARG A 141 17.28 13.60 0.49
CA ARG A 141 17.92 12.53 -0.31
C ARG A 141 17.82 11.15 0.35
N LYS A 142 17.50 11.06 1.65
CA LYS A 142 17.46 9.77 2.36
C LYS A 142 16.09 9.12 2.16
N ILE A 143 16.09 7.88 1.71
CA ILE A 143 14.91 7.05 1.44
C ILE A 143 14.82 6.01 2.54
N PHE A 144 13.63 5.81 3.11
CA PHE A 144 13.40 4.99 4.30
C PHE A 144 12.57 3.72 4.04
N LEU A 145 11.78 3.67 2.97
CA LEU A 145 10.98 2.52 2.54
C LEU A 145 11.66 1.82 1.35
#